data_AF-A0A0W8D5C4-F1
#
_entry.id   AF-A0A0W8D5C4-F1
#
_cell.length_a   1.000
_cell.length_b   1.000
_cell.length_c   1.000
_cell.angle_alpha   90.00
_cell.angle_beta   90.00
_cell.angle_gamma   90.00
#
_symmetry.space_group_name_H-M   'P 1'
#
loop_
_entity.id
_entity.type
_entity.pdbx_description
1 polymer ?
#
loop_
_entity_poly.entity_id
_entity_poly.type
_entity_poly.pdbx_seq_one_letter_code
_entity_poly.pdbx_strand_id
1 'polypeptide(L)'
;MTSQSHELLPRKAEDFRKQEYWDQFFQKRGEKAFEWYGDYASLRPGLQALLGLPDDAPSSLLRRLKAKVRVLVVGCGNSALSADLAADGFSSLLSVDFSERVIDEMRLFIRKADTKEPDAKTLLQQLHDHGRRHGKAQNAPRYVDDELCELIRDIQITN
;
A
#
# COMPACT_ATOMS: atom_id res chain seq x y z
N MET A 1 -20.95 26.45 -7.79
CA MET A 1 -19.98 25.34 -7.72
C MET A 1 -20.57 24.16 -8.47
N THR A 2 -20.25 24.02 -9.75
CA THR A 2 -20.76 22.93 -10.59
C THR A 2 -19.97 21.66 -10.31
N SER A 3 -20.69 20.56 -10.10
CA SER A 3 -20.14 19.23 -9.84
C SER A 3 -19.28 18.77 -11.02
N GLN A 4 -17.95 18.75 -10.86
CA GLN A 4 -16.98 18.29 -11.88
C GLN A 4 -17.07 16.78 -12.21
N SER A 5 -17.93 16.01 -11.55
CA SER A 5 -17.98 14.56 -11.66
C SER A 5 -18.45 14.03 -13.02
N HIS A 6 -19.27 14.79 -13.77
CA HIS A 6 -19.83 14.33 -15.04
C HIS A 6 -18.88 14.46 -16.24
N GLU A 7 -17.73 15.14 -16.11
CA GLU A 7 -16.85 15.43 -17.25
C GLU A 7 -15.80 14.34 -17.51
N LEU A 8 -15.60 13.43 -16.54
CA LEU A 8 -14.59 12.36 -16.61
C LEU A 8 -15.15 11.05 -17.19
N LEU A 9 -16.45 10.79 -17.06
CA LEU A 9 -17.04 9.56 -17.56
C LEU A 9 -17.30 9.66 -19.06
N PRO A 10 -17.06 8.59 -19.83
CA PRO A 10 -17.32 8.61 -21.26
C PRO A 10 -18.83 8.57 -21.50
N ARG A 11 -19.25 9.06 -22.67
CA ARG A 11 -20.67 9.04 -23.05
C ARG A 11 -21.13 7.65 -23.50
N LYS A 12 -20.20 6.79 -23.93
CA LYS A 12 -20.49 5.46 -24.45
C LYS A 12 -19.63 4.41 -23.76
N ALA A 13 -20.20 3.22 -23.54
CA ALA A 13 -19.49 2.13 -22.87
C ALA A 13 -18.28 1.62 -23.69
N GLU A 14 -18.30 1.75 -25.02
CA GLU A 14 -17.19 1.33 -25.87
C GLU A 14 -15.93 2.17 -25.65
N ASP A 15 -16.07 3.40 -25.16
CA ASP A 15 -14.93 4.28 -24.92
C ASP A 15 -14.06 3.80 -23.75
N PHE A 16 -14.60 2.99 -22.82
CA PHE A 16 -13.80 2.34 -21.78
C PHE A 16 -12.77 1.34 -22.34
N ARG A 17 -12.89 0.95 -23.61
CA ARG A 17 -11.92 0.07 -24.30
C ARG A 17 -10.81 0.86 -25.00
N LYS A 18 -10.86 2.19 -24.98
CA LYS A 18 -9.92 3.05 -25.69
C LYS A 18 -8.83 3.54 -24.75
N GLN A 19 -7.57 3.33 -25.12
CA GLN A 19 -6.43 3.82 -24.36
C GLN A 19 -6.47 5.35 -24.24
N GLU A 20 -6.86 6.05 -25.32
CA GLU A 20 -6.90 7.52 -25.36
C GLU A 20 -7.88 8.09 -24.34
N TYR A 21 -8.98 7.38 -24.06
CA TYR A 21 -9.92 7.79 -23.01
C TYR A 21 -9.25 7.73 -21.64
N TRP A 22 -8.57 6.62 -21.32
CA TRP A 22 -7.91 6.46 -20.02
C TRP A 22 -6.75 7.42 -19.83
N ASP A 23 -5.94 7.65 -20.87
CA ASP A 23 -4.83 8.62 -20.82
C ASP A 23 -5.35 10.03 -20.49
N GLN A 24 -6.46 10.45 -21.11
CA GLN A 24 -7.13 11.73 -20.80
C GLN A 24 -7.75 11.74 -19.41
N PHE A 25 -8.37 10.63 -18.99
CA PHE A 25 -8.97 10.49 -17.67
C PHE A 25 -7.91 10.72 -16.57
N PHE A 26 -6.77 10.01 -16.65
CA PHE A 26 -5.69 10.17 -15.67
C PHE A 26 -5.04 11.55 -15.75
N GLN A 27 -4.87 12.12 -16.95
CA GLN A 27 -4.38 13.49 -17.09
C GLN A 27 -5.27 14.53 -16.41
N LYS A 28 -6.60 14.44 -16.58
CA LYS A 28 -7.55 15.38 -15.97
C LYS A 28 -7.66 15.19 -14.47
N ARG A 29 -7.51 13.96 -13.97
CA ARG A 29 -7.63 13.64 -12.55
C ARG A 29 -6.41 14.11 -11.74
N GLY A 30 -5.22 14.03 -12.32
CA GLY A 30 -3.95 14.32 -11.64
C GLY A 30 -3.57 13.25 -10.61
N GLU A 31 -2.60 13.54 -9.75
CA GLU A 31 -1.89 12.57 -8.91
C GLU A 31 -2.73 11.94 -7.77
N LYS A 32 -4.01 12.30 -7.63
CA LYS A 32 -4.85 11.76 -6.54
C LYS A 32 -5.38 10.37 -6.94
N ALA A 33 -5.09 9.38 -6.08
CA ALA A 33 -5.59 8.02 -6.24
C ALA A 33 -7.11 7.97 -6.42
N PHE A 34 -7.57 7.01 -7.24
CA PHE A 34 -8.97 6.83 -7.57
C PHE A 34 -9.39 5.37 -7.46
N GLU A 35 -10.53 5.14 -6.81
CA GLU A 35 -11.13 3.82 -6.65
C GLU A 35 -12.48 3.77 -7.36
N TRP A 36 -12.69 2.74 -8.17
CA TRP A 36 -13.96 2.53 -8.88
C TRP A 36 -15.04 1.91 -8.00
N TYR A 37 -14.68 0.91 -7.19
CA TYR A 37 -15.64 0.04 -6.48
C TYR A 37 -15.43 -0.03 -4.96
N GLY A 38 -14.50 0.75 -4.43
CA GLY A 38 -14.15 0.76 -3.00
C GLY A 38 -12.65 0.64 -2.79
N ASP A 39 -12.21 1.04 -1.61
CA ASP A 39 -10.80 1.00 -1.20
C ASP A 39 -10.39 -0.37 -0.66
N TYR A 40 -9.08 -0.53 -0.39
CA TYR A 40 -8.56 -1.76 0.17
C TYR A 40 -9.18 -2.11 1.54
N ALA A 41 -9.49 -1.11 2.36
CA ALA A 41 -10.10 -1.34 3.68
C ALA A 41 -11.44 -2.10 3.56
N SER A 42 -12.23 -1.77 2.53
CA SER A 42 -13.50 -2.44 2.25
C SER A 42 -13.30 -3.85 1.67
N LEU A 43 -12.25 -4.08 0.88
CA LEU A 43 -11.93 -5.38 0.26
C LEU A 43 -11.28 -6.38 1.24
N ARG A 44 -10.46 -5.87 2.18
CA ARG A 44 -9.56 -6.65 3.03
C ARG A 44 -10.23 -7.80 3.79
N PRO A 45 -11.41 -7.65 4.42
CA PRO A 45 -12.06 -8.76 5.11
C PRO A 45 -12.39 -9.93 4.17
N GLY A 46 -12.93 -9.63 2.98
CA GLY A 46 -13.24 -10.65 1.98
C GLY A 46 -12.00 -11.35 1.43
N LEU A 47 -10.92 -10.58 1.20
CA LEU A 47 -9.64 -11.14 0.76
C LEU A 47 -9.02 -12.06 1.83
N GLN A 48 -9.06 -11.67 3.11
CA GLN A 48 -8.55 -12.51 4.20
C GLN A 48 -9.32 -13.82 4.30
N ALA A 49 -10.65 -13.76 4.24
CA ALA A 49 -11.50 -14.96 4.23
C ALA A 49 -11.19 -15.87 3.05
N LEU A 50 -11.04 -15.31 1.84
CA LEU A 50 -10.72 -16.07 0.62
C LEU A 50 -9.35 -16.76 0.70
N LEU A 51 -8.37 -16.09 1.30
CA LEU A 51 -7.01 -16.62 1.48
C LEU A 51 -6.88 -17.55 2.69
N GLY A 52 -7.95 -17.74 3.48
CA GLY A 52 -7.94 -18.55 4.70
C GLY A 52 -6.98 -18.00 5.75
N LEU A 53 -6.81 -16.68 5.82
CA LEU A 53 -5.96 -16.04 6.81
C LEU A 53 -6.71 -15.96 8.15
N PRO A 54 -6.12 -16.42 9.28
CA PRO A 54 -6.79 -16.36 10.57
C PRO A 54 -6.90 -14.93 11.09
N ASP A 55 -8.09 -14.48 11.47
CA ASP A 55 -8.33 -13.11 11.94
C ASP A 55 -7.60 -12.79 13.26
N ASP A 56 -7.31 -13.80 14.07
CA ASP A 56 -6.65 -13.71 15.38
C ASP A 56 -5.15 -14.06 15.33
N ALA A 57 -4.60 -14.33 14.15
CA ALA A 57 -3.18 -14.65 14.00
C ALA A 57 -2.29 -13.44 14.32
N PRO A 58 -1.10 -13.66 14.91
CA PRO A 58 -0.10 -12.60 15.08
C PRO A 58 0.23 -11.93 13.74
N SER A 59 0.42 -10.60 13.78
CA SER A 59 0.70 -9.82 12.57
C SER A 59 1.95 -10.30 11.82
N SER A 60 2.95 -10.82 12.52
CA SER A 60 4.15 -11.42 11.93
C SER A 60 3.84 -12.69 11.12
N LEU A 61 2.98 -13.56 11.64
CA LEU A 61 2.50 -14.74 10.93
C LEU A 61 1.69 -14.34 9.70
N LEU A 62 0.73 -13.40 9.85
CA LEU A 62 -0.06 -12.89 8.73
C LEU A 62 0.83 -12.30 7.64
N ARG A 63 1.84 -11.50 8.00
CA ARG A 63 2.81 -10.94 7.05
C ARG A 63 3.55 -12.03 6.29
N ARG A 64 4.05 -13.07 6.97
CA ARG A 64 4.74 -14.20 6.31
C ARG A 64 3.82 -15.00 5.39
N LEU A 65 2.54 -15.15 5.74
CA LEU A 65 1.57 -15.84 4.90
C LEU A 65 1.27 -15.03 3.64
N LYS A 66 0.98 -13.73 3.80
CA LYS A 66 0.73 -12.80 2.68
C LYS A 66 1.93 -12.67 1.74
N ALA A 67 3.15 -12.66 2.27
CA ALA A 67 4.38 -12.62 1.49
C ALA A 67 4.56 -13.83 0.54
N LYS A 68 3.89 -14.96 0.82
CA LYS A 68 3.90 -16.15 -0.06
C LYS A 68 2.84 -16.08 -1.16
N VAL A 69 1.89 -15.16 -1.07
CA VAL A 69 0.83 -14.98 -2.06
C VAL A 69 1.38 -14.15 -3.21
N ARG A 70 1.24 -14.66 -4.43
CA ARG A 70 1.53 -13.92 -5.66
C ARG A 70 0.26 -13.23 -6.13
N VAL A 71 0.32 -11.92 -6.32
CA VAL A 71 -0.82 -11.09 -6.65
C VAL A 71 -0.58 -10.38 -7.97
N LEU A 72 -1.54 -10.49 -8.88
CA LEU A 72 -1.60 -9.74 -10.13
C LEU A 72 -2.78 -8.77 -10.07
N VAL A 73 -2.51 -7.46 -10.08
CA VAL A 73 -3.54 -6.41 -10.13
C VAL A 73 -3.70 -5.98 -11.59
N VAL A 74 -4.80 -6.39 -12.21
CA VAL A 74 -5.10 -6.09 -13.62
C VAL A 74 -5.93 -4.81 -13.72
N GLY A 75 -5.57 -3.92 -14.64
CA GLY A 75 -6.24 -2.63 -14.80
C GLY A 75 -6.02 -1.78 -13.55
N CYS A 76 -4.77 -1.71 -13.08
CA CYS A 76 -4.46 -1.08 -11.80
C CYS A 76 -4.76 0.42 -11.77
N GLY A 77 -4.78 1.08 -12.94
CA GLY A 77 -4.95 2.51 -13.04
C GLY A 77 -4.02 3.25 -12.07
N ASN A 78 -4.56 4.28 -11.41
CA ASN A 78 -3.92 4.98 -10.31
C ASN A 78 -4.55 4.64 -8.93
N SER A 79 -5.08 3.42 -8.78
CA SER A 79 -5.64 2.94 -7.51
C SER A 79 -4.56 2.84 -6.43
N ALA A 80 -4.93 3.12 -5.17
CA ALA A 80 -4.07 2.92 -4.01
C ALA A 80 -3.91 1.43 -3.65
N LEU A 81 -4.75 0.55 -4.20
CA LEU A 81 -4.81 -0.87 -3.87
C LEU A 81 -3.44 -1.56 -3.88
N SER A 82 -2.60 -1.29 -4.88
CA SER A 82 -1.28 -1.93 -4.98
C SER A 82 -0.35 -1.51 -3.83
N ALA A 83 -0.39 -0.23 -3.45
CA ALA A 83 0.40 0.29 -2.33
C ALA A 83 -0.14 -0.22 -0.98
N ASP A 84 -1.47 -0.28 -0.84
CA ASP A 84 -2.11 -0.80 0.36
C ASP A 84 -1.86 -2.30 0.57
N LEU A 85 -1.89 -3.09 -0.51
CA LEU A 85 -1.49 -4.51 -0.47
C LEU A 85 -0.03 -4.67 -0.04
N ALA A 86 0.88 -3.86 -0.59
CA ALA A 86 2.28 -3.90 -0.20
C ALA A 86 2.45 -3.57 1.29
N ALA A 87 1.79 -2.51 1.77
CA ALA A 87 1.80 -2.10 3.17
C ALA A 87 1.16 -3.15 4.11
N ASP A 88 0.20 -3.94 3.63
CA ASP A 88 -0.44 -5.02 4.40
C ASP A 88 0.34 -6.35 4.38
N GLY A 89 1.51 -6.39 3.72
CA GLY A 89 2.47 -7.49 3.78
C GLY A 89 2.53 -8.40 2.56
N PHE A 90 1.85 -8.05 1.46
CA PHE A 90 2.00 -8.76 0.19
C PHE A 90 3.29 -8.29 -0.52
N SER A 91 4.27 -9.18 -0.69
CA SER A 91 5.57 -8.80 -1.27
C SER A 91 5.75 -9.21 -2.74
N SER A 92 4.95 -10.16 -3.24
CA SER A 92 4.98 -10.60 -4.63
C SER A 92 3.82 -9.99 -5.42
N LEU A 93 3.90 -8.69 -5.69
CA LEU A 93 2.88 -7.90 -6.38
C LEU A 93 3.33 -7.52 -7.80
N LEU A 94 2.46 -7.74 -8.79
CA LEU A 94 2.60 -7.21 -10.14
C LEU A 94 1.32 -6.44 -10.50
N SER A 95 1.46 -5.17 -10.86
CA SER A 95 0.34 -4.33 -11.29
C SER A 95 0.50 -4.00 -12.77
N VAL A 96 -0.56 -4.20 -13.54
CA VAL A 96 -0.55 -4.01 -14.99
C VAL A 96 -1.73 -3.16 -15.42
N ASP A 97 -1.48 -2.33 -16.42
CA ASP A 97 -2.47 -1.50 -17.09
C ASP A 97 -2.01 -1.32 -18.53
N PHE A 98 -2.97 -1.20 -19.46
CA PHE A 98 -2.67 -0.93 -20.86
C PHE A 98 -2.34 0.54 -21.15
N SER A 99 -2.65 1.46 -20.23
CA SER A 99 -2.25 2.86 -20.31
C SER A 99 -0.82 2.98 -19.81
N GLU A 100 0.14 3.10 -20.74
CA GLU A 100 1.55 3.32 -20.39
C GLU A 100 1.72 4.59 -19.52
N ARG A 101 0.91 5.61 -19.81
CA ARG A 101 0.87 6.86 -19.05
C ARG A 101 0.63 6.63 -17.56
N VAL A 102 -0.41 5.87 -17.19
CA VAL A 102 -0.73 5.67 -15.76
C VAL A 102 0.32 4.79 -15.08
N ILE A 103 0.91 3.85 -15.82
CA ILE A 103 2.02 3.04 -15.32
C ILE A 103 3.22 3.92 -14.97
N ASP A 104 3.56 4.89 -15.81
CA ASP A 104 4.66 5.82 -15.52
C ASP A 104 4.37 6.74 -14.33
N GLU A 105 3.13 7.20 -14.19
CA GLU A 105 2.66 7.94 -13.03
C GLU A 105 2.83 7.12 -11.73
N MET A 106 2.37 5.86 -11.74
CA MET A 106 2.46 4.97 -10.58
C MET A 106 3.91 4.62 -10.22
N ARG A 107 4.78 4.41 -11.21
CA ARG A 107 6.21 4.21 -10.98
C ARG A 107 6.87 5.41 -10.30
N LEU A 108 6.49 6.63 -10.68
CA LEU A 108 6.98 7.85 -10.03
C LEU A 108 6.45 7.98 -8.61
N PHE A 109 5.17 7.67 -8.38
CA PHE A 109 4.55 7.68 -7.05
C PHE A 109 5.27 6.74 -6.09
N ILE A 110 5.51 5.49 -6.49
CA ILE A 110 6.19 4.48 -5.67
C ILE A 110 7.62 4.92 -5.34
N ARG A 111 8.40 5.37 -6.34
CA ARG A 111 9.76 5.87 -6.10
C ARG A 111 9.80 7.05 -5.11
N LYS A 112 8.84 7.98 -5.22
CA LYS A 112 8.72 9.10 -4.27
C LYS A 112 8.40 8.60 -2.86
N ALA A 113 7.60 7.55 -2.71
CA ALA A 113 7.31 6.94 -1.42
C ALA A 113 8.57 6.29 -0.82
N ASP A 114 9.31 5.51 -1.61
CA ASP A 114 10.55 4.85 -1.18
C ASP A 114 11.60 5.87 -0.68
N THR A 115 11.76 6.99 -1.38
CA THR A 115 12.72 8.04 -0.96
C THR A 115 12.36 8.75 0.34
N LYS A 116 11.10 8.64 0.80
CA LYS A 116 10.65 9.22 2.07
C LYS A 116 10.76 8.24 3.23
N GLU A 117 11.00 6.95 2.96
CA GLU A 117 11.22 5.98 4.02
C GLU A 117 12.59 6.23 4.68
N PRO A 118 12.64 6.35 6.02
CA PRO A 118 13.90 6.45 6.72
C PRO A 118 14.71 5.17 6.53
N ASP A 119 15.98 5.31 6.17
CA ASP A 119 16.87 4.16 6.03
C ASP A 119 17.03 3.41 7.38
N ALA A 120 17.50 2.15 7.31
CA ALA A 120 17.63 1.29 8.47
C ALA A 120 18.46 1.90 9.61
N LYS A 121 19.49 2.70 9.29
CA LYS A 121 20.34 3.37 10.30
C LYS A 121 19.57 4.50 10.98
N THR A 122 18.81 5.28 10.21
CA THR A 122 17.91 6.31 10.71
C THR A 122 16.81 5.71 11.59
N LEU A 123 16.22 4.58 11.19
CA LEU A 123 15.21 3.87 11.96
C LEU A 123 15.77 3.31 13.28
N LEU A 124 16.95 2.68 13.25
CA LEU A 124 17.65 2.19 14.44
C LEU A 124 17.96 3.32 15.43
N GLN A 125 18.42 4.47 14.92
CA GLN A 125 18.67 5.64 15.75
C GLN A 125 17.37 6.16 16.40
N GLN A 126 16.28 6.25 15.64
CA GLN A 126 14.97 6.66 16.15
C GLN A 126 14.44 5.70 17.23
N LEU A 127 14.58 4.38 17.02
CA LEU A 127 14.21 3.36 18.00
C LEU A 127 15.04 3.45 19.28
N HIS A 128 16.34 3.64 19.15
CA HIS A 128 17.25 3.82 20.29
C HIS A 128 16.90 5.08 21.10
N ASP A 129 16.61 6.19 20.42
CA ASP A 129 16.20 7.43 21.05
C ASP A 129 14.77 7.36 21.63
N HIS A 130 13.92 6.48 21.10
CA HIS A 130 12.58 6.22 21.64
C HIS A 130 12.66 5.34 22.90
N GLY A 131 13.48 4.29 22.88
CA GLY A 131 13.74 3.41 24.03
C GLY A 131 14.35 4.15 25.22
N ARG A 132 15.14 5.21 24.99
CA ARG A 132 15.60 6.11 26.06
C ARG A 132 14.52 7.01 26.66
N ARG A 133 13.42 7.26 25.94
CA ARG A 133 12.46 8.32 26.29
C ARG A 133 11.21 7.84 27.05
N HIS A 134 10.72 6.61 26.90
CA HIS A 134 9.54 6.19 27.67
C HIS A 134 9.40 4.68 27.89
N GLY A 135 9.17 4.29 29.16
CA GLY A 135 8.70 2.97 29.58
C GLY A 135 7.21 2.69 29.35
N LYS A 136 6.55 3.24 28.32
CA LYS A 136 5.21 2.81 27.85
C LYS A 136 5.05 3.12 26.36
N ALA A 137 5.03 2.08 25.53
CA ALA A 137 4.85 2.15 24.08
C ALA A 137 3.40 2.53 23.74
N GLN A 138 3.16 3.73 23.23
CA GLN A 138 1.85 4.12 22.71
C GLN A 138 1.89 4.68 21.27
N ASN A 139 3.08 4.87 20.66
CA ASN A 139 3.22 5.50 19.34
C ASN A 139 4.42 4.96 18.51
N ALA A 140 4.52 3.64 18.30
CA ALA A 140 5.56 3.07 17.45
C ALA A 140 5.21 3.20 15.94
N PRO A 141 6.20 3.40 15.04
CA PRO A 141 5.97 3.39 13.58
C PRO A 141 5.36 2.06 13.11
N ARG A 142 4.53 2.09 12.06
CA ARG A 142 3.73 0.96 11.55
C ARG A 142 4.54 -0.29 11.15
N TYR A 143 5.87 -0.16 10.96
CA TYR A 143 6.80 -1.25 10.63
C TYR A 143 7.48 -1.88 11.85
N VAL A 144 7.35 -1.27 13.02
CA VAL A 144 7.85 -1.79 14.29
C VAL A 144 6.70 -2.60 14.88
N ASP A 145 6.63 -3.88 14.54
CA ASP A 145 5.67 -4.79 15.15
C ASP A 145 6.05 -5.08 16.61
N ASP A 146 5.09 -5.59 17.38
CA ASP A 146 5.30 -5.98 18.77
C ASP A 146 6.44 -7.01 18.92
N GLU A 147 6.70 -7.79 17.86
CA GLU A 147 7.74 -8.81 17.77
C GLU A 147 9.15 -8.19 17.65
N LEU A 148 9.33 -7.09 16.90
CA LEU A 148 10.58 -6.31 16.86
C LEU A 148 10.81 -5.59 18.19
N CYS A 149 9.75 -5.11 18.84
CA CYS A 149 9.83 -4.56 20.20
C CYS A 149 10.16 -5.63 21.25
N GLU A 150 9.74 -6.88 21.07
CA GLU A 150 10.13 -8.01 21.94
C GLU A 150 11.55 -8.49 21.63
N LEU A 151 11.93 -8.60 20.36
CA LEU A 151 13.28 -8.94 19.93
C LEU A 151 14.31 -7.92 20.43
N ILE A 152 13.99 -6.62 20.40
CA ILE A 152 14.83 -5.56 20.96
C ILE A 152 14.89 -5.63 22.50
N ARG A 153 13.82 -6.09 23.17
CA ARG A 153 13.82 -6.33 24.62
C ARG A 153 14.69 -7.53 25.01
N ASP A 154 14.72 -8.56 24.16
CA ASP A 154 15.50 -9.79 24.36
C ASP A 154 16.98 -9.65 23.96
N ILE A 155 17.31 -8.66 23.12
CA ILE A 155 18.68 -8.16 22.98
C ILE A 155 19.01 -7.38 24.25
N GLN A 156 19.20 -8.10 25.36
CA GLN A 156 20.05 -7.61 26.43
C GLN A 156 21.41 -7.33 25.81
N ILE A 157 21.72 -6.05 25.60
CA ILE A 157 23.09 -5.61 25.37
C ILE A 157 23.85 -6.03 26.63
N THR A 158 24.51 -7.17 26.52
CA THR A 158 25.56 -7.62 27.42
C THR A 158 26.65 -6.55 27.28
N ASN A 159 26.70 -5.66 28.27
CA ASN A 159 27.87 -4.82 28.51
C ASN A 159 29.06 -5.70 28.91
#